data_AF-A0A929IYE1-F1
#
_entry.id   AF-A0A929IYE1-F1
#
_cell.length_a   1.000
_cell.length_b   1.000
_cell.length_c   1.000
_cell.angle_alpha   90.00
_cell.angle_beta   90.00
_cell.angle_gamma   90.00
#
_symmetry.space_group_name_H-M   'P 1'
#
loop_
_entity.id
_entity.type
_entity.pdbx_description
1 polymer ?
#
loop_
_entity_poly.entity_id
_entity_poly.type
_entity_poly.pdbx_seq_one_letter_code
_entity_poly.pdbx_strand_id
1 'polypeptide(L)'
;MPILDIMQNIIIIFTSLLFVVNVQAFDLFNSERGKPPPKPLSTPSTAGKNSNKLPIPFKAKASIKSTGKKKNGKLLPQRDFALKGTSIIGDKKAAILVAPDKKEFIQYFKDNKRTPINSEKFKGYYLLKVTAREAEIEYPENAPCRKNKEKEGIKCIEKSGGITIASLSLKQRKALKAPRVPIHKPLINAAKSNKRREKELEKRKKVYKNFKRKVIKDEDIPPGMRVVRTPFGDRLVPLK
;
A
#
# COMPACT_ATOMS: atom_id res chain seq x y z
N MET A 1 2.33 54.99 -0.33
CA MET A 1 3.30 54.31 -1.22
C MET A 1 4.07 53.30 -0.39
N PRO A 2 3.75 52.00 -0.53
CA PRO A 2 4.81 51.02 -0.82
C PRO A 2 4.25 49.86 -1.67
N ILE A 3 4.49 49.88 -3.00
CA ILE A 3 4.06 48.80 -3.91
C ILE A 3 5.27 48.14 -4.60
N LEU A 4 6.51 48.54 -4.29
CA LEU A 4 7.67 48.18 -5.13
C LEU A 4 8.65 47.13 -4.59
N ASP A 5 8.45 46.53 -3.42
CA ASP A 5 9.45 45.59 -2.84
C ASP A 5 9.11 44.09 -2.94
N ILE A 6 7.96 43.71 -3.51
CA ILE A 6 7.52 42.29 -3.49
C ILE A 6 7.99 41.52 -4.76
N MET A 7 8.47 42.19 -5.79
CA MET A 7 8.79 41.53 -7.07
C MET A 7 10.21 40.94 -7.17
N GLN A 8 11.11 41.24 -6.23
CA GLN A 8 12.52 40.82 -6.34
C GLN A 8 12.81 39.44 -5.72
N ASN A 9 11.91 38.90 -4.89
CA ASN A 9 12.04 37.56 -4.29
C ASN A 9 11.35 36.43 -5.07
N ILE A 10 10.71 36.73 -6.21
CA ILE A 10 10.02 35.72 -7.04
C ILE A 10 10.94 35.17 -8.16
N ILE A 11 12.04 35.86 -8.49
CA ILE A 11 12.93 35.46 -9.58
C ILE A 11 14.01 34.45 -9.12
N ILE A 12 14.32 34.36 -7.83
CA ILE A 12 15.40 33.46 -7.34
C ILE A 12 14.91 32.03 -7.05
N ILE A 13 13.60 31.77 -7.00
CA ILE A 13 13.08 30.42 -6.72
C ILE A 13 12.89 29.56 -7.98
N PHE A 14 13.00 30.15 -9.19
CA PHE A 14 12.80 29.42 -10.45
C PHE A 14 14.06 28.73 -11.02
N THR A 15 15.23 28.85 -10.38
CA THR A 15 16.51 28.27 -10.85
C THR A 15 17.04 27.15 -9.94
N SER A 16 16.17 26.23 -9.52
CA SER A 16 16.60 24.99 -8.82
C SER A 16 15.98 23.70 -9.38
N LEU A 17 15.38 23.77 -10.57
CA LEU A 17 14.91 22.60 -11.32
C LEU A 17 15.90 22.32 -12.44
N LEU A 18 16.85 21.40 -12.22
CA LEU A 18 17.49 20.52 -13.22
C LEU A 18 18.62 19.70 -12.57
N PHE A 19 18.28 18.83 -11.61
CA PHE A 19 19.09 17.64 -11.32
C PHE A 19 18.17 16.43 -11.34
N VAL A 20 17.90 15.93 -12.55
CA VAL A 20 17.39 14.58 -12.75
C VAL A 20 18.59 13.65 -12.60
N VAL A 21 18.87 13.24 -11.36
CA VAL A 21 19.73 12.08 -11.12
C VAL A 21 18.93 10.83 -11.50
N ASN A 22 19.23 10.29 -12.68
CA ASN A 22 18.92 8.90 -13.00
C ASN A 22 19.68 8.02 -12.01
N VAL A 23 19.01 7.59 -10.94
CA VAL A 23 19.51 6.51 -10.10
C VAL A 23 19.36 5.23 -10.91
N GLN A 24 20.36 4.95 -11.76
CA GLN A 24 20.56 3.61 -12.28
C GLN A 24 20.88 2.74 -11.07
N ALA A 25 19.97 1.82 -10.75
CA ALA A 25 20.21 0.78 -9.77
C ALA A 25 21.53 0.09 -10.13
N PHE A 26 22.51 0.19 -9.24
CA PHE A 26 23.77 -0.52 -9.35
C PHE A 26 23.50 -2.01 -9.19
N ASP A 27 23.16 -2.67 -10.29
CA ASP A 27 23.11 -4.12 -10.34
C ASP A 27 24.55 -4.64 -10.51
N LEU A 28 25.11 -5.11 -9.40
CA LEU A 28 26.49 -5.61 -9.31
C LEU A 28 26.70 -6.94 -10.04
N PHE A 29 25.64 -7.57 -10.55
CA PHE A 29 25.71 -8.89 -11.18
C PHE A 29 25.17 -8.92 -12.62
N ASN A 30 25.12 -7.77 -13.29
CA ASN A 30 24.76 -7.74 -14.69
C ASN A 30 25.87 -8.36 -15.55
N SER A 31 25.59 -9.55 -16.10
CA SER A 31 26.49 -10.32 -16.96
C SER A 31 26.82 -9.66 -18.31
N GLU A 32 26.27 -8.46 -18.55
CA GLU A 32 26.51 -7.64 -19.75
C GLU A 32 27.54 -6.52 -19.56
N ARG A 33 28.15 -6.38 -18.37
CA ARG A 33 29.25 -5.42 -18.16
C ARG A 33 30.41 -5.73 -19.11
N GLY A 34 30.77 -4.75 -19.94
CA GLY A 34 31.93 -4.81 -20.85
C GLY A 34 31.60 -5.10 -22.31
N LYS A 35 30.33 -5.30 -22.68
CA LYS A 35 29.97 -5.38 -24.10
C LYS A 35 30.05 -3.98 -24.74
N PRO A 36 30.70 -3.84 -25.91
CA PRO A 36 30.73 -2.58 -26.63
C PRO A 36 29.29 -2.15 -26.98
N PRO A 37 29.01 -0.84 -27.00
CA PRO A 37 27.67 -0.36 -27.35
C PRO A 37 27.27 -0.87 -28.74
N PRO A 38 26.02 -1.34 -28.92
CA PRO A 38 25.54 -1.76 -30.23
C PRO A 38 25.64 -0.59 -31.21
N LYS A 39 26.19 -0.86 -32.40
CA LYS A 39 26.32 0.14 -33.46
C LYS A 39 24.93 0.73 -33.79
N PRO A 40 24.80 2.05 -33.94
CA PRO A 40 23.53 2.66 -34.33
C PRO A 40 23.11 2.14 -35.71
N LEU A 41 21.88 1.63 -35.81
CA LEU A 41 21.26 1.27 -37.07
C LEU A 41 21.12 2.52 -37.93
N SER A 42 21.80 2.53 -39.08
CA SER A 42 21.60 3.51 -40.15
C SER A 42 20.19 3.38 -40.73
N THR A 43 19.38 4.41 -40.59
CA THR A 43 18.09 4.54 -41.29
C THR A 43 18.33 4.79 -42.79
N PRO A 44 17.74 4.00 -43.70
CA PRO A 44 17.72 4.35 -45.12
C PRO A 44 16.78 5.53 -45.37
N SER A 45 17.35 6.60 -45.92
CA SER A 45 16.65 7.67 -46.61
C SER A 45 16.01 7.12 -47.88
N THR A 46 14.72 7.37 -48.09
CA THR A 46 14.11 7.24 -49.42
C THR A 46 13.21 8.42 -49.68
N ALA A 47 13.78 9.37 -50.41
CA ALA A 47 13.03 10.38 -51.14
C ALA A 47 12.17 9.70 -52.22
N GLY A 48 10.90 10.08 -52.28
CA GLY A 48 9.97 9.64 -53.31
C GLY A 48 8.89 10.70 -53.53
N LYS A 49 9.22 11.70 -54.36
CA LYS A 49 8.20 12.48 -55.09
C LYS A 49 7.42 11.50 -55.97
N ASN A 50 6.09 11.59 -55.98
CA ASN A 50 5.33 11.59 -57.23
C ASN A 50 3.92 12.12 -57.01
N SER A 51 3.67 13.22 -57.71
CA SER A 51 2.37 13.71 -58.13
C SER A 51 1.59 12.63 -58.88
N ASN A 52 0.30 12.49 -58.58
CA ASN A 52 -0.74 12.40 -59.61
C ASN A 52 -2.11 12.62 -58.96
N LYS A 53 -2.62 13.84 -59.13
CA LYS A 53 -4.05 14.14 -59.05
C LYS A 53 -4.71 13.56 -60.30
N LEU A 54 -5.71 12.72 -60.11
CA LEU A 54 -6.77 12.50 -61.09
C LEU A 54 -8.11 12.81 -60.40
N PRO A 55 -8.94 13.69 -60.97
CA PRO A 55 -10.25 13.99 -60.43
C PRO A 55 -11.22 12.85 -60.78
N ILE A 56 -11.88 12.29 -59.77
CA ILE A 56 -13.03 11.42 -59.97
C ILE A 56 -14.28 12.31 -60.06
N PRO A 57 -14.93 12.43 -61.23
CA PRO A 57 -16.29 12.94 -61.32
C PRO A 57 -17.27 11.82 -60.94
N PHE A 58 -18.52 12.18 -60.66
CA PHE A 58 -19.67 11.31 -60.30
C PHE A 58 -20.10 11.34 -58.83
N LYS A 59 -20.87 12.39 -58.56
CA LYS A 59 -22.19 12.42 -57.90
C LYS A 59 -22.76 11.07 -57.44
N ALA A 60 -23.02 10.97 -56.14
CA ALA A 60 -24.30 10.55 -55.60
C ALA A 60 -24.47 11.12 -54.18
N LYS A 61 -25.20 12.24 -54.06
CA LYS A 61 -25.78 12.69 -52.78
C LYS A 61 -26.88 11.70 -52.41
N ALA A 62 -26.51 10.55 -51.86
CA ALA A 62 -27.42 9.80 -51.04
C ALA A 62 -27.59 10.61 -49.75
N SER A 63 -28.70 11.35 -49.64
CA SER A 63 -29.11 11.89 -48.35
C SER A 63 -29.29 10.71 -47.42
N ILE A 64 -28.28 10.42 -46.60
CA ILE A 64 -28.42 9.52 -45.48
C ILE A 64 -29.48 10.20 -44.60
N LYS A 65 -30.74 9.77 -44.76
CA LYS A 65 -31.81 10.09 -43.83
C LYS A 65 -31.26 9.69 -42.48
N SER A 66 -30.99 10.68 -41.63
CA SER A 66 -30.45 10.45 -40.29
C SER A 66 -31.44 9.56 -39.56
N THR A 67 -31.14 8.27 -39.51
CA THR A 67 -31.87 7.29 -38.74
C THR A 67 -31.82 7.75 -37.29
N GLY A 68 -32.98 8.18 -36.80
CA GLY A 68 -33.36 8.34 -35.40
C GLY A 68 -32.27 8.87 -34.47
N LYS A 69 -32.43 10.13 -34.02
CA LYS A 69 -31.97 10.52 -32.68
C LYS A 69 -32.36 9.41 -31.71
N LYS A 70 -31.42 8.54 -31.34
CA LYS A 70 -31.56 7.65 -30.19
C LYS A 70 -31.95 8.56 -29.05
N LYS A 71 -33.14 8.33 -28.48
CA LYS A 71 -33.61 9.04 -27.30
C LYS A 71 -32.45 9.03 -26.30
N ASN A 72 -31.93 10.20 -25.95
CA ASN A 72 -30.93 10.37 -24.91
C ASN A 72 -31.55 9.84 -23.62
N GLY A 73 -31.38 8.54 -23.37
CA GLY A 73 -31.75 7.93 -22.11
C GLY A 73 -31.06 8.72 -21.02
N LYS A 74 -31.84 9.30 -20.12
CA LYS A 74 -31.33 10.13 -19.03
C LYS A 74 -30.35 9.27 -18.23
N LEU A 75 -29.06 9.52 -18.43
CA LEU A 75 -28.02 8.75 -17.76
C LEU A 75 -28.21 8.87 -16.24
N LEU A 76 -27.96 7.77 -15.54
CA LEU A 76 -28.09 7.74 -14.09
C LEU A 76 -27.11 8.72 -13.45
N PRO A 77 -27.43 9.24 -12.25
CA PRO A 77 -26.49 10.07 -11.50
C PRO A 77 -25.20 9.27 -11.23
N GLN A 78 -24.06 9.94 -11.36
CA GLN A 78 -22.76 9.38 -11.06
C GLN A 78 -22.72 8.90 -9.61
N ARG A 79 -22.29 7.65 -9.41
CA ARG A 79 -22.16 7.05 -8.08
C ARG A 79 -20.69 7.05 -7.67
N ASP A 80 -20.37 7.92 -6.74
CA ASP A 80 -19.01 8.18 -6.33
C ASP A 80 -18.57 7.26 -5.20
N PHE A 81 -17.40 6.65 -5.37
CA PHE A 81 -16.74 5.85 -4.34
C PHE A 81 -15.56 6.63 -3.77
N ALA A 82 -15.39 6.62 -2.46
CA ALA A 82 -14.20 7.18 -1.82
C ALA A 82 -13.30 6.08 -1.29
N LEU A 83 -11.99 6.21 -1.51
CA LEU A 83 -11.01 5.25 -1.00
C LEU A 83 -10.65 5.59 0.45
N LYS A 84 -10.87 4.63 1.36
CA LYS A 84 -10.51 4.75 2.78
C LYS A 84 -9.17 4.11 3.10
N GLY A 85 -8.85 3.00 2.44
CA GLY A 85 -7.62 2.26 2.66
C GLY A 85 -7.37 1.22 1.56
N THR A 86 -6.16 0.70 1.50
CA THR A 86 -5.84 -0.50 0.75
C THR A 86 -5.06 -1.47 1.65
N SER A 87 -5.18 -2.76 1.38
CA SER A 87 -4.46 -3.82 2.06
C SER A 87 -3.74 -4.66 1.02
N ILE A 88 -2.43 -4.81 1.19
CA ILE A 88 -1.56 -5.57 0.30
C ILE A 88 -0.77 -6.53 1.19
N ILE A 89 -1.02 -7.83 1.05
CA ILE A 89 -0.37 -8.89 1.82
C ILE A 89 0.10 -9.96 0.83
N GLY A 90 1.41 -9.94 0.53
CA GLY A 90 1.96 -10.72 -0.58
C GLY A 90 1.24 -10.38 -1.88
N ASP A 91 0.66 -11.39 -2.53
CA ASP A 91 -0.09 -11.22 -3.77
C ASP A 91 -1.56 -10.85 -3.57
N LYS A 92 -2.06 -10.93 -2.33
CA LYS A 92 -3.47 -10.61 -2.01
C LYS A 92 -3.62 -9.11 -1.85
N LYS A 93 -4.52 -8.52 -2.65
CA LYS A 93 -4.81 -7.09 -2.62
C LYS A 93 -6.29 -6.85 -2.35
N ALA A 94 -6.59 -5.83 -1.56
CA ALA A 94 -7.95 -5.39 -1.28
C ALA A 94 -8.02 -3.86 -1.18
N ALA A 95 -9.15 -3.31 -1.58
CA ALA A 95 -9.48 -1.90 -1.42
C ALA A 95 -10.65 -1.77 -0.44
N ILE A 96 -10.52 -0.83 0.50
CA ILE A 96 -11.58 -0.46 1.45
C ILE A 96 -12.25 0.78 0.88
N LEU A 97 -13.49 0.60 0.43
CA LEU A 97 -14.25 1.60 -0.30
C LEU A 97 -15.42 2.09 0.54
N VAL A 98 -15.69 3.39 0.44
CA VAL A 98 -16.90 4.03 0.96
C VAL A 98 -17.83 4.26 -0.22
N ALA A 99 -18.99 3.62 -0.20
CA ALA A 99 -20.02 3.79 -1.21
C ALA A 99 -20.69 5.18 -1.13
N PRO A 100 -21.44 5.61 -2.15
CA PRO A 100 -22.18 6.88 -2.12
C PRO A 100 -23.24 6.94 -1.02
N ASP A 101 -23.68 5.79 -0.50
CA ASP A 101 -24.56 5.70 0.68
C ASP A 101 -23.80 5.78 2.02
N LYS A 102 -22.51 6.13 1.98
CA LYS A 102 -21.57 6.21 3.11
C LYS A 102 -21.33 4.88 3.83
N LYS A 103 -21.73 3.75 3.25
CA LYS A 103 -21.39 2.43 3.79
C LYS A 103 -20.00 2.01 3.36
N GLU A 104 -19.28 1.40 4.29
CA GLU A 104 -17.94 0.88 4.05
C GLU A 104 -18.00 -0.60 3.70
N PHE A 105 -17.23 -1.00 2.70
CA PHE A 105 -17.08 -2.41 2.35
C PHE A 105 -15.67 -2.68 1.84
N ILE A 106 -15.26 -3.95 1.96
CA ILE A 106 -13.95 -4.41 1.52
C ILE A 106 -14.14 -5.13 0.20
N GLN A 107 -13.44 -4.68 -0.84
CA GLN A 107 -13.39 -5.33 -2.13
C GLN A 107 -12.03 -6.00 -2.33
N TYR A 108 -12.03 -7.32 -2.43
CA TYR A 108 -10.84 -8.09 -2.80
C TYR A 108 -10.59 -8.00 -4.29
N PHE A 109 -9.33 -7.83 -4.66
CA PHE A 109 -8.86 -7.86 -6.04
C PHE A 109 -8.35 -9.27 -6.35
N LYS A 110 -9.17 -10.05 -7.07
CA LYS A 110 -8.91 -11.47 -7.30
C LYS A 110 -7.92 -11.64 -8.46
N ASP A 111 -6.86 -12.40 -8.22
CA ASP A 111 -5.86 -12.84 -9.23
C ASP A 111 -5.23 -11.70 -10.04
N ASN A 112 -5.16 -10.49 -9.47
CA ASN A 112 -4.77 -9.27 -10.18
C ASN A 112 -5.55 -9.00 -11.49
N LYS A 113 -6.79 -9.49 -11.59
CA LYS A 113 -7.66 -9.36 -12.76
C LYS A 113 -8.87 -8.47 -12.46
N ARG A 114 -9.48 -7.94 -13.53
CA ARG A 114 -10.73 -7.16 -13.49
C ARG A 114 -11.77 -7.90 -12.64
N THR A 115 -12.07 -7.37 -11.45
CA THR A 115 -12.92 -8.03 -10.47
C THR A 115 -14.21 -7.23 -10.28
N PRO A 116 -15.41 -7.83 -10.40
CA PRO A 116 -16.65 -7.12 -10.14
C PRO A 116 -16.78 -6.71 -8.67
N ILE A 117 -17.36 -5.54 -8.41
CA ILE A 117 -17.66 -5.10 -7.04
C ILE A 117 -18.79 -5.98 -6.46
N ASN A 118 -18.51 -6.65 -5.34
CA ASN A 118 -19.43 -7.58 -4.70
C ASN A 118 -20.46 -6.84 -3.85
N SER A 119 -21.35 -6.11 -4.50
CA SER A 119 -22.47 -5.41 -3.86
C SER A 119 -23.68 -5.42 -4.76
N GLU A 120 -24.82 -5.90 -4.27
CA GLU A 120 -26.06 -6.04 -5.05
C GLU A 120 -26.50 -4.73 -5.70
N LYS A 121 -26.21 -3.60 -5.05
CA LYS A 121 -26.54 -2.25 -5.51
C LYS A 121 -25.59 -1.73 -6.59
N PHE A 122 -24.35 -2.22 -6.67
CA PHE A 122 -23.28 -1.68 -7.51
C PHE A 122 -22.86 -2.67 -8.61
N LYS A 123 -23.85 -3.29 -9.25
CA LYS A 123 -23.64 -4.14 -10.43
C LYS A 123 -23.09 -3.29 -11.59
N GLY A 124 -22.12 -3.84 -12.32
CA GLY A 124 -21.49 -3.17 -13.47
C GLY A 124 -20.26 -2.33 -13.13
N TYR A 125 -19.89 -2.20 -11.86
CA TYR A 125 -18.63 -1.59 -11.45
C TYR A 125 -17.55 -2.67 -11.30
N TYR A 126 -16.34 -2.37 -11.78
CA TYR A 126 -15.22 -3.30 -11.73
C TYR A 126 -13.99 -2.66 -11.12
N LEU A 127 -13.32 -3.40 -10.24
CA LEU A 127 -12.01 -3.04 -9.71
C LEU A 127 -10.94 -3.50 -10.71
N LEU A 128 -10.16 -2.54 -11.22
CA LEU A 128 -9.13 -2.77 -12.23
C LEU A 128 -7.73 -2.86 -11.63
N LYS A 129 -7.44 -2.06 -10.61
CA LYS A 129 -6.11 -1.96 -10.03
C LYS A 129 -6.20 -1.53 -8.57
N VAL A 130 -5.31 -2.08 -7.74
CA VAL A 130 -5.11 -1.68 -6.35
C VAL A 130 -3.63 -1.48 -6.09
N THR A 131 -3.26 -0.30 -5.59
CA THR A 131 -1.90 0.04 -5.15
C THR A 131 -1.92 0.50 -3.69
N ALA A 132 -0.76 0.88 -3.14
CA ALA A 132 -0.64 1.27 -1.73
C ALA A 132 -1.50 2.49 -1.35
N ARG A 133 -1.83 3.36 -2.31
CA ARG A 133 -2.57 4.61 -2.03
C ARG A 133 -3.67 4.94 -3.03
N GLU A 134 -3.81 4.10 -4.06
CA GLU A 134 -4.71 4.34 -5.17
C GLU A 134 -5.46 3.07 -5.54
N ALA A 135 -6.65 3.24 -6.07
CA ALA A 135 -7.44 2.16 -6.66
C ALA A 135 -8.14 2.67 -7.92
N GLU A 136 -8.20 1.85 -8.96
CA GLU A 136 -8.89 2.18 -10.20
C GLU A 136 -10.18 1.39 -10.29
N ILE A 137 -11.30 2.09 -10.47
CA ILE A 137 -12.63 1.51 -10.65
C ILE A 137 -13.17 1.88 -12.02
N GLU A 138 -13.60 0.89 -12.77
CA GLU A 138 -14.34 1.05 -14.02
C GLU A 138 -15.81 1.33 -13.73
N TYR A 139 -16.35 2.36 -14.37
CA TYR A 139 -17.74 2.76 -14.26
C TYR A 139 -18.54 2.21 -15.45
N PRO A 140 -19.79 1.78 -15.24
CA PRO A 140 -20.64 1.30 -16.31
C PRO A 140 -21.12 2.43 -17.22
N GLU A 141 -21.47 2.08 -18.47
CA GLU A 141 -21.91 3.04 -19.50
C GLU A 141 -23.17 3.85 -19.10
N ASN A 142 -24.04 3.27 -18.26
CA ASN A 142 -25.27 3.91 -17.79
C ASN A 142 -25.04 4.97 -16.70
N ALA A 143 -23.91 4.93 -16.01
CA ALA A 143 -23.55 5.83 -14.92
C ALA A 143 -22.03 6.15 -14.93
N PRO A 144 -21.52 6.84 -15.98
CA PRO A 144 -20.09 7.08 -16.15
C PRO A 144 -19.54 8.10 -15.15
N CYS A 145 -18.23 8.07 -14.94
CA CYS A 145 -17.48 9.06 -14.16
C CYS A 145 -17.35 10.34 -15.00
N ARG A 146 -18.04 11.43 -14.63
CA ARG A 146 -18.03 12.70 -15.37
C ARG A 146 -17.31 13.82 -14.63
N LYS A 147 -17.47 13.87 -13.30
CA LYS A 147 -16.97 14.98 -12.48
C LYS A 147 -15.87 14.51 -11.55
N ASN A 148 -14.74 15.20 -11.61
CA ASN A 148 -13.66 15.06 -10.65
C ASN A 148 -14.08 15.61 -9.29
N LYS A 149 -13.78 14.85 -8.23
CA LYS A 149 -14.05 15.23 -6.84
C LYS A 149 -12.80 15.08 -6.00
N GLU A 150 -11.97 16.11 -6.00
CA GLU A 150 -10.69 16.11 -5.29
C GLU A 150 -10.87 15.94 -3.77
N LYS A 151 -11.92 16.52 -3.19
CA LYS A 151 -12.27 16.35 -1.76
C LYS A 151 -12.56 14.89 -1.38
N GLU A 152 -13.00 14.09 -2.34
CA GLU A 152 -13.26 12.65 -2.18
C GLU A 152 -12.10 11.78 -2.69
N GLY A 153 -11.10 12.40 -3.34
CA GLY A 153 -9.95 11.72 -3.93
C GLY A 153 -10.23 11.12 -5.31
N ILE A 154 -11.30 11.53 -5.99
CA ILE A 154 -11.79 10.92 -7.24
C ILE A 154 -11.32 11.72 -8.45
N LYS A 155 -10.63 11.05 -9.37
CA LYS A 155 -10.25 11.57 -10.70
C LYS A 155 -10.82 10.68 -11.79
N CYS A 156 -11.71 11.21 -12.62
CA CYS A 156 -12.24 10.54 -13.78
C CYS A 156 -11.23 10.60 -14.93
N ILE A 157 -10.97 9.46 -15.55
CA ILE A 157 -10.10 9.27 -16.71
C ILE A 157 -10.95 8.56 -17.76
N GLU A 158 -11.06 9.16 -18.95
CA GLU A 158 -11.74 8.53 -20.09
C GLU A 158 -10.75 7.61 -20.82
N LYS A 159 -11.13 6.36 -21.05
CA LYS A 159 -10.39 5.44 -21.94
C LYS A 159 -11.08 5.35 -23.30
N SER A 160 -10.29 5.02 -24.30
CA SER A 160 -10.76 4.73 -25.66
C SER A 160 -11.90 3.71 -25.63
N GLY A 161 -13.01 4.01 -26.31
CA GLY A 161 -14.20 3.13 -26.34
C GLY A 161 -15.34 3.54 -25.41
N GLY A 162 -15.33 4.74 -24.83
CA GLY A 162 -16.43 5.26 -24.01
C GLY A 162 -16.47 4.72 -22.58
N ILE A 163 -15.46 3.94 -22.18
CA ILE A 163 -15.30 3.42 -20.83
C ILE A 163 -14.65 4.49 -19.96
N THR A 164 -15.34 4.87 -18.89
CA THR A 164 -14.81 5.83 -17.91
C THR A 164 -14.25 5.11 -16.69
N ILE A 165 -13.06 5.48 -16.25
CA ILE A 165 -12.40 4.95 -15.07
C ILE A 165 -12.27 6.05 -14.03
N ALA A 166 -12.56 5.73 -12.77
CA ALA A 166 -12.22 6.57 -11.65
C ALA A 166 -10.91 6.08 -11.00
N SER A 167 -9.90 6.92 -11.02
CA SER A 167 -8.74 6.80 -10.16
C SER A 167 -9.08 7.39 -8.79
N LEU A 168 -9.12 6.53 -7.78
CA LEU A 168 -9.40 6.88 -6.39
C LEU A 168 -8.08 7.01 -5.63
N SER A 169 -7.92 8.10 -4.90
CA SER A 169 -6.73 8.38 -4.10
C SER A 169 -7.09 8.54 -2.62
N LEU A 170 -6.23 8.04 -1.73
CA LEU A 170 -6.41 8.22 -0.30
C LEU A 170 -6.35 9.70 0.09
N LYS A 171 -7.39 10.19 0.78
CA LYS A 171 -7.46 11.58 1.29
C LYS A 171 -6.31 11.90 2.24
N GLN A 172 -5.97 10.94 3.10
CA GLN A 172 -4.93 11.11 4.12
C GLN A 172 -3.57 10.81 3.50
N ARG A 173 -2.93 11.86 2.96
CA ARG A 173 -1.53 11.77 2.52
C ARG A 173 -0.54 11.75 3.68
N LYS A 174 -0.93 12.37 4.80
CA LYS A 174 -0.11 12.61 5.99
C LYS A 174 -0.31 11.50 7.01
N ALA A 175 0.77 11.12 7.70
CA ALA A 175 0.70 10.21 8.84
C ALA A 175 -0.28 10.76 9.88
N LEU A 176 -1.11 9.88 10.45
CA LEU A 176 -1.93 10.24 11.59
C LEU A 176 -1.01 10.64 12.74
N LYS A 177 -1.40 11.67 13.50
CA LYS A 177 -0.71 11.95 14.76
C LYS A 177 -0.80 10.69 15.62
N ALA A 178 0.32 10.27 16.17
CA ALA A 178 0.34 9.13 17.09
C ALA A 178 -0.76 9.34 18.15
N PRO A 179 -1.56 8.31 18.46
CA PRO A 179 -2.53 8.42 19.53
C PRO A 179 -1.80 8.92 20.77
N ARG A 180 -2.37 9.93 21.44
CA ARG A 180 -1.79 10.42 22.70
C ARG A 180 -1.71 9.21 23.62
N VAL A 181 -0.48 8.85 24.02
CA VAL A 181 -0.28 7.79 25.00
C VAL A 181 -1.20 8.13 26.17
N PRO A 182 -2.08 7.22 26.60
CA PRO A 182 -2.92 7.48 27.75
C PRO A 182 -1.97 7.90 28.87
N ILE A 183 -2.16 9.13 29.38
CA ILE A 183 -1.44 9.61 30.55
C ILE A 183 -1.91 8.70 31.67
N HIS A 184 -1.17 7.61 31.89
CA HIS A 184 -1.44 6.70 32.98
C HIS A 184 -1.32 7.54 34.26
N LYS A 185 -2.47 7.81 34.91
CA LYS A 185 -2.49 8.38 36.25
C LYS A 185 -1.48 7.57 37.10
N PRO A 186 -0.54 8.21 37.81
CA PRO A 186 0.46 7.50 38.58
C PRO A 186 -0.25 6.55 39.54
N LEU A 187 0.16 5.29 39.44
CA LEU A 187 -0.49 4.14 40.02
C LEU A 187 -0.59 4.25 41.54
N ILE A 188 -1.80 4.46 42.06
CA ILE A 188 -2.16 4.15 43.46
C ILE A 188 -1.84 2.66 43.78
N ASN A 189 -1.71 1.82 42.74
CA ASN A 189 -1.36 0.39 42.85
C ASN A 189 0.13 0.05 42.75
N ALA A 190 1.03 0.98 42.37
CA ALA A 190 2.47 0.68 42.24
C ALA A 190 3.16 0.58 43.60
N ALA A 191 2.75 1.39 44.58
CA ALA A 191 3.28 1.30 45.94
C ALA A 191 2.94 -0.06 46.61
N LYS A 192 1.73 -0.58 46.36
CA LYS A 192 1.29 -1.90 46.88
C LYS A 192 2.02 -3.06 46.19
N SER A 193 2.33 -2.96 44.91
CA SER A 193 3.09 -4.00 44.20
C SER A 193 4.57 -4.02 44.61
N ASN A 194 5.19 -2.85 44.81
CA ASN A 194 6.57 -2.75 45.28
C ASN A 194 6.73 -3.35 46.69
N LYS A 195 5.82 -3.03 47.62
CA LYS A 195 5.84 -3.60 48.98
C LYS A 195 5.65 -5.12 48.99
N ARG A 196 4.88 -5.68 48.05
CA ARG A 196 4.76 -7.14 47.89
C ARG A 196 6.07 -7.76 47.38
N ARG A 197 6.70 -7.12 46.39
CA ARG A 197 7.97 -7.59 45.80
C ARG A 197 9.11 -7.57 46.81
N GLU A 198 9.22 -6.52 47.62
CA GLU A 198 10.21 -6.42 48.70
C GLU A 198 10.03 -7.51 49.75
N LYS A 199 8.80 -7.74 50.21
CA LYS A 199 8.48 -8.82 51.15
C LYS A 199 8.84 -10.20 50.59
N GLU A 200 8.59 -10.43 49.30
CA GLU A 200 8.95 -11.69 48.66
C GLU A 200 10.47 -11.89 48.57
N LEU A 201 11.21 -10.84 48.20
CA LEU A 201 12.67 -10.86 48.18
C LEU A 201 13.25 -11.13 49.58
N GLU A 202 12.67 -10.53 50.62
CA GLU A 202 13.11 -10.76 51.99
C GLU A 202 12.82 -12.19 52.46
N LYS A 203 11.64 -12.76 52.12
CA LYS A 203 11.33 -14.17 52.36
C LYS A 203 12.34 -15.10 51.68
N ARG A 204 12.66 -14.85 50.40
CA ARG A 204 13.67 -15.63 49.66
C ARG A 204 15.03 -15.55 50.35
N LYS A 205 15.48 -14.34 50.74
CA LYS A 205 16.74 -14.15 51.48
C LYS A 205 16.79 -14.94 52.79
N LYS A 206 15.68 -15.00 53.54
CA LYS A 206 15.60 -15.80 54.78
C LYS A 206 15.69 -17.30 54.50
N VAL A 207 15.04 -17.79 53.44
CA VAL A 207 15.14 -19.20 53.01
C VAL A 207 16.58 -19.56 52.63
N TYR A 208 17.26 -18.70 51.85
CA TYR A 208 18.66 -18.92 51.46
C TYR A 208 19.63 -18.86 52.64
N LYS A 209 19.39 -18.02 53.67
CA LYS A 209 20.22 -18.01 54.90
C LYS A 209 20.18 -19.33 55.66
N ASN A 210 19.04 -20.02 55.63
CA ASN A 210 18.84 -21.29 56.33
C ASN A 210 19.12 -22.51 55.44
N PHE A 211 19.52 -22.32 54.18
CA PHE A 211 19.83 -23.41 53.28
C PHE A 211 21.20 -24.01 53.63
N LYS A 212 21.20 -25.26 54.12
CA LYS A 212 22.41 -26.06 54.30
C LYS A 212 22.50 -27.08 53.16
N ARG A 213 23.65 -27.12 52.49
CA ARG A 213 23.93 -28.11 51.45
C ARG A 213 23.88 -29.51 52.07
N LYS A 214 23.05 -30.40 51.52
CA LYS A 214 23.09 -31.83 51.84
C LYS A 214 24.27 -32.46 51.10
N VAL A 215 25.21 -33.02 51.86
CA VAL A 215 26.35 -33.77 51.35
C VAL A 215 26.08 -35.25 51.63
N ILE A 216 26.14 -36.08 50.60
CA ILE A 216 26.00 -37.53 50.74
C ILE A 216 27.40 -38.06 51.06
N LYS A 217 27.54 -38.84 52.14
CA LYS A 217 28.82 -39.46 52.48
C LYS A 217 29.06 -40.68 51.59
N ASP A 218 30.32 -41.07 51.45
CA ASP A 218 30.69 -42.19 50.57
C ASP A 218 30.17 -43.54 51.09
N GLU A 219 29.90 -43.66 52.41
CA GLU A 219 29.29 -44.86 53.00
C GLU A 219 27.80 -45.01 52.67
N ASP A 220 27.12 -43.91 52.36
CA ASP A 220 25.68 -43.87 52.07
C ASP A 220 25.37 -44.07 50.57
N ILE A 221 26.39 -44.42 49.77
CA ILE A 221 26.27 -44.63 48.32
C ILE A 221 25.95 -46.11 48.06
N PRO A 222 24.78 -46.44 47.49
CA PRO A 222 24.44 -47.80 47.12
C PRO A 222 25.40 -48.35 46.05
N PRO A 223 25.68 -49.67 46.04
CA PRO A 223 26.52 -50.29 45.02
C PRO A 223 25.93 -50.04 43.62
N GLY A 224 26.78 -49.66 42.66
CA GLY A 224 26.38 -49.33 41.29
C GLY A 224 25.97 -47.86 41.05
N MET A 225 26.04 -46.99 42.06
CA MET A 225 25.79 -45.55 41.94
C MET A 225 27.07 -44.74 42.21
N ARG A 226 27.14 -43.52 41.66
CA ARG A 226 28.17 -42.50 41.98
C ARG A 226 27.54 -41.17 42.35
N VAL A 227 28.21 -40.41 43.21
CA VAL A 227 27.78 -39.05 43.59
C VAL A 227 28.27 -38.02 42.57
N VAL A 228 27.37 -37.17 42.10
CA VAL A 228 27.66 -35.97 41.30
C VAL A 228 27.42 -34.74 42.18
N ARG A 229 28.49 -33.98 42.44
CA ARG A 229 28.44 -32.75 43.24
C ARG A 229 27.89 -31.59 42.39
N THR A 230 26.70 -31.10 42.72
CA THR A 230 26.09 -29.95 42.03
C THR A 230 25.93 -28.75 43.00
N PRO A 231 25.82 -27.50 42.51
CA PRO A 231 25.62 -26.33 43.37
C PRO A 231 24.31 -26.37 44.19
N PHE A 232 23.37 -27.25 43.85
CA PHE A 232 22.11 -27.44 44.57
C PHE A 232 22.14 -28.63 45.55
N GLY A 233 23.27 -29.32 45.67
CA GLY A 233 23.43 -30.53 46.48
C GLY A 233 23.99 -31.71 45.69
N ASP A 234 24.26 -32.80 46.40
CA ASP A 234 24.82 -34.01 45.81
C ASP A 234 23.69 -34.90 45.23
N ARG A 235 23.93 -35.53 44.08
CA ARG A 235 22.96 -36.43 43.42
C ARG A 235 23.59 -37.78 43.11
N LEU A 236 22.85 -38.87 43.25
CA LEU A 236 23.29 -40.22 42.85
C LEU A 236 22.96 -40.47 41.37
N VAL A 237 23.92 -41.00 40.63
CA VAL A 237 23.80 -41.33 39.21
C VAL A 237 24.32 -42.76 38.99
N PRO A 238 23.63 -43.61 38.21
CA PRO A 238 24.09 -44.97 37.94
C PRO A 238 25.42 -44.98 37.20
N LEU A 239 26.28 -45.95 37.55
CA LEU A 239 27.47 -46.27 36.79
C LEU A 239 27.02 -46.94 35.47
N LYS A 240 27.43 -46.37 34.34
CA LYS A 240 27.29 -47.00 33.02
C LYS A 240 28.42 -47.99 32.80
#